data_AF-A0A7S7AYH7-F1
#
_entry.id   AF-A0A7S7AYH7-F1
#
_cell.length_a   1.000
_cell.length_b   1.000
_cell.length_c   1.000
_cell.angle_alpha   90.00
_cell.angle_beta   90.00
_cell.angle_gamma   90.00
#
_symmetry.space_group_name_H-M   'P 1'
#
loop_
_entity.id
_entity.type
_entity.pdbx_description
1 polymer ?
#
loop_
_entity_poly.entity_id
_entity_poly.type
_entity_poly.pdbx_seq_one_letter_code
_entity_poly.pdbx_strand_id
1 'polypeptide(L)'
;MEDAELEGLYYNRYRWYNSETGIYISQDPIGLAGGNPTLYGYVKDPNIQIDPLGLMSKKGNDAIKQKAPIDFGNGYRGRKDSFNYKGESDFEIHIYKIKGNSLVEVGVIDSAVNWINKHGHTSSPELPAAVMKKVKKLCNK
;
A
#
# COMPACT_ATOMS: atom_id res chain seq x y z
N MET A 1 43.22 -15.12 11.28
CA MET A 1 43.17 -13.75 11.81
C MET A 1 41.78 -13.25 11.44
N GLU A 2 40.81 -13.42 12.33
CA GLU A 2 39.50 -12.76 12.21
C GLU A 2 39.75 -11.28 12.48
N ASP A 3 39.24 -10.43 11.58
CA ASP A 3 39.39 -8.98 11.68
C ASP A 3 38.42 -8.49 12.77
N ALA A 4 38.95 -7.99 13.88
CA ALA A 4 38.14 -7.51 15.01
C ALA A 4 37.21 -6.34 14.60
N GLU A 5 37.50 -5.66 13.49
CA GLU A 5 36.63 -4.61 12.93
C GLU A 5 35.36 -5.15 12.25
N LEU A 6 35.27 -6.46 11.99
CA LEU A 6 34.08 -7.10 11.42
C LEU A 6 33.13 -7.68 12.49
N GLU A 7 33.50 -7.65 13.77
CA GLU A 7 32.62 -8.10 14.84
C GLU A 7 31.34 -7.24 14.85
N GLY A 8 30.18 -7.89 14.73
CA GLY A 8 28.89 -7.21 14.65
C GLY A 8 28.54 -6.60 13.29
N LEU A 9 29.34 -6.81 12.23
CA LEU A 9 28.98 -6.44 10.86
C LEU A 9 28.36 -7.61 10.08
N TYR A 10 27.20 -7.36 9.49
CA TYR A 10 26.44 -8.34 8.71
C TYR A 10 26.21 -7.83 7.30
N TYR A 11 26.48 -8.67 6.30
CA TYR A 11 26.31 -8.31 4.91
C TYR A 11 24.88 -8.55 4.42
N ASN A 12 24.13 -7.47 4.16
CA ASN A 12 22.81 -7.47 3.57
C ASN A 12 22.89 -7.04 2.10
N ARG A 13 23.32 -7.97 1.24
CA ARG A 13 23.45 -7.92 -0.23
C ARG A 13 24.10 -6.69 -0.87
N TYR A 14 23.65 -5.48 -0.58
CA TYR A 14 24.19 -4.21 -1.05
C TYR A 14 24.77 -3.34 0.07
N ARG A 15 24.54 -3.69 1.34
CA ARG A 15 24.97 -2.87 2.49
C ARG A 15 25.50 -3.72 3.64
N TRP A 16 26.40 -3.13 4.41
CA TRP A 16 26.89 -3.68 5.67
C TRP A 16 26.08 -3.11 6.83
N TYR A 17 25.48 -3.99 7.63
CA TYR A 17 24.68 -3.68 8.81
C TYR A 17 25.53 -3.86 10.07
N ASN A 18 25.54 -2.87 10.95
CA ASN A 18 26.17 -2.97 12.26
C ASN A 18 25.11 -3.31 13.31
N SER A 19 25.24 -4.49 13.94
CA SER A 19 24.28 -4.97 14.94
C SER A 19 24.35 -4.26 16.27
N GLU A 20 25.49 -3.65 16.61
CA GLU A 20 25.65 -2.91 17.88
C GLU A 20 24.91 -1.57 17.84
N THR A 21 24.97 -0.89 16.70
CA THR A 21 24.34 0.43 16.48
C THR A 21 22.96 0.34 15.83
N GLY A 22 22.63 -0.79 15.21
CA GLY A 22 21.33 -1.02 14.57
C GLY A 22 21.13 -0.29 13.24
N ILE A 23 22.21 0.15 12.57
CA ILE A 23 22.15 0.91 11.31
C ILE A 23 23.07 0.32 10.24
N TYR A 24 22.89 0.79 9.00
CA TYR A 24 23.84 0.53 7.92
C TYR A 24 25.04 1.47 8.03
N ILE A 25 26.23 0.95 7.74
CA ILE A 25 27.48 1.74 7.72
C ILE A 25 27.78 2.31 6.32
N SER A 26 27.06 1.84 5.29
CA SER A 26 27.12 2.38 3.93
C SER A 26 25.79 3.03 3.54
N GLN A 27 25.87 4.11 2.77
CA GLN A 27 24.69 4.82 2.27
C GLN A 27 23.83 3.90 1.40
N ASP A 28 22.50 4.07 1.45
CA ASP A 28 21.57 3.41 0.53
C ASP A 28 21.90 3.73 -0.93
N PRO A 29 22.24 2.72 -1.76
CA PRO A 29 22.61 2.94 -3.16
C PRO A 29 21.42 3.44 -4.02
N ILE A 30 20.17 3.24 -3.57
CA ILE A 30 18.98 3.82 -4.21
C ILE A 30 18.51 5.10 -3.52
N GLY A 31 19.28 5.60 -2.55
CA GLY A 31 19.00 6.82 -1.82
C GLY A 31 17.63 6.82 -1.14
N LEU A 32 16.93 7.95 -1.19
CA LEU A 32 15.59 8.10 -0.60
C LEU A 32 14.51 7.28 -1.33
N ALA A 33 14.80 6.66 -2.48
CA ALA A 33 13.84 5.82 -3.19
C ALA A 33 13.55 4.50 -2.46
N GLY A 34 14.39 4.09 -1.51
CA GLY A 34 14.04 3.05 -0.54
C GLY A 34 12.82 3.47 0.30
N GLY A 35 12.57 4.76 0.54
CA GLY A 35 11.48 5.16 1.43
C GLY A 35 11.81 4.89 2.90
N ASN A 36 13.12 4.83 3.22
CA ASN A 36 13.62 5.14 4.55
C ASN A 36 13.98 6.64 4.60
N PRO A 37 13.49 7.41 5.58
CA PRO A 37 13.88 8.82 5.74
C PRO A 37 15.36 9.01 6.03
N THR A 38 16.06 7.99 6.55
CA THR A 38 17.51 8.01 6.78
C THR A 38 18.25 7.14 5.77
N LEU A 39 19.25 7.72 5.11
CA LEU A 39 20.07 7.03 4.10
C LEU A 39 20.91 5.86 4.66
N TYR A 40 21.04 5.79 5.98
CA TYR A 40 21.78 4.76 6.71
C TYR A 40 20.85 3.87 7.56
N GLY A 41 19.54 4.07 7.51
CA GLY A 41 18.61 3.36 8.39
C GLY A 41 18.38 1.91 7.94
N TYR A 42 18.30 0.98 8.90
CA TYR A 42 17.99 -0.44 8.64
C TYR A 42 16.50 -0.66 8.33
N VAL A 43 15.68 -0.75 9.38
CA VAL A 43 14.23 -0.95 9.30
C VAL A 43 13.54 0.00 10.30
N LYS A 44 12.22 0.19 10.17
CA LYS A 44 11.47 1.01 11.15
C LYS A 44 11.31 0.30 12.50
N ASP A 45 11.08 -1.01 12.46
CA ASP A 45 10.91 -1.84 13.66
C ASP A 45 11.53 -3.23 13.42
N PRO A 46 12.72 -3.52 14.00
CA PRO A 46 13.46 -4.76 13.78
C PRO A 46 12.81 -5.99 14.43
N ASN A 47 11.82 -5.82 15.32
CA ASN A 47 11.12 -6.96 15.90
C ASN A 47 10.15 -7.62 14.91
N ILE A 48 9.70 -6.87 13.90
CA ILE A 48 8.68 -7.32 12.94
C ILE A 48 9.09 -7.13 11.47
N GLN A 49 10.27 -6.57 11.21
CA GLN A 49 10.77 -6.32 9.85
C GLN A 49 12.24 -6.68 9.75
N ILE A 50 12.60 -7.12 8.56
CA ILE A 50 13.98 -7.35 8.13
C ILE A 50 14.17 -6.68 6.76
N ASP A 51 15.41 -6.29 6.43
CA ASP A 51 15.78 -5.80 5.08
C ASP A 51 16.82 -6.74 4.44
N PRO A 52 16.36 -7.88 3.86
CA PRO A 52 17.26 -8.91 3.34
C PRO A 52 18.09 -8.45 2.13
N LEU A 53 17.62 -7.42 1.42
CA LEU A 53 18.30 -6.90 0.24
C LEU A 53 19.18 -5.70 0.57
N GLY A 54 19.01 -5.04 1.71
CA GLY A 54 19.70 -3.78 1.97
C GLY A 54 19.24 -2.68 1.03
N LEU A 55 17.95 -2.64 0.70
CA LEU A 55 17.34 -1.63 -0.20
C LEU A 55 15.97 -1.18 0.30
N MET A 56 15.66 -1.33 1.60
CA MET A 56 14.29 -1.37 2.12
C MET A 56 13.36 -0.42 1.37
N SER A 57 12.43 -0.99 0.59
CA SER A 57 11.24 -0.33 0.05
C SER A 57 9.99 -0.95 0.64
N LYS A 58 9.36 -0.23 1.58
CA LYS A 58 8.06 -0.62 2.10
C LYS A 58 6.98 -0.11 1.17
N LYS A 59 6.55 -0.98 0.26
CA LYS A 59 5.18 -1.30 -0.19
C LYS A 59 4.06 -0.23 -0.03
N GLY A 60 4.35 1.06 -0.07
CA GLY A 60 3.32 2.09 0.05
C GLY A 60 2.39 2.03 -1.16
N ASN A 61 2.99 2.05 -2.36
CA ASN A 61 2.24 1.93 -3.60
C ASN A 61 1.77 0.49 -3.88
N ASP A 62 2.57 -0.53 -3.52
CA ASP A 62 2.20 -1.92 -3.80
C ASP A 62 1.06 -2.42 -2.90
N ALA A 63 1.06 -2.06 -1.61
CA ALA A 63 -0.05 -2.42 -0.73
C ALA A 63 -1.34 -1.68 -1.11
N ILE A 64 -1.25 -0.41 -1.51
CA ILE A 64 -2.39 0.35 -2.02
C ILE A 64 -2.96 -0.31 -3.28
N LYS A 65 -2.10 -0.70 -4.23
CA LYS A 65 -2.53 -1.40 -5.46
C LYS A 65 -3.09 -2.79 -5.18
N GLN A 66 -2.55 -3.51 -4.21
CA GLN A 66 -3.10 -4.81 -3.81
C GLN A 66 -4.48 -4.67 -3.14
N LYS A 67 -4.65 -3.70 -2.25
CA LYS A 67 -5.93 -3.45 -1.56
C LYS A 67 -7.00 -2.85 -2.48
N ALA A 68 -6.63 -1.92 -3.36
CA ALA A 68 -7.53 -1.24 -4.28
C ALA A 68 -6.90 -1.21 -5.69
N PRO A 69 -7.01 -2.33 -6.44
CA PRO A 69 -6.32 -2.49 -7.72
C PRO A 69 -6.82 -1.53 -8.81
N ILE A 70 -8.10 -1.15 -8.76
CA ILE A 70 -8.75 -0.36 -9.79
C ILE A 70 -8.37 1.11 -9.63
N ASP A 71 -7.89 1.75 -10.70
CA ASP A 71 -7.55 3.17 -10.70
C ASP A 71 -8.68 4.02 -11.31
N PHE A 72 -9.33 4.84 -10.49
CA PHE A 72 -10.35 5.78 -10.96
C PHE A 72 -9.77 7.15 -11.36
N GLY A 73 -8.50 7.42 -11.08
CA GLY A 73 -7.87 8.72 -11.27
C GLY A 73 -8.23 9.71 -10.15
N ASN A 74 -7.65 10.92 -10.20
CA ASN A 74 -7.86 11.98 -9.21
C ASN A 74 -7.58 11.54 -7.75
N GLY A 75 -6.68 10.59 -7.54
CA GLY A 75 -6.38 10.04 -6.22
C GLY A 75 -7.44 9.06 -5.69
N TYR A 76 -8.37 8.59 -6.53
CA TYR A 76 -9.36 7.60 -6.17
C TYR A 76 -9.02 6.23 -6.75
N ARG A 77 -9.22 5.20 -5.93
CA ARG A 77 -9.04 3.80 -6.32
C ARG A 77 -10.24 2.97 -5.89
N GLY A 78 -10.34 1.74 -6.38
CA GLY A 78 -11.42 0.84 -6.00
C GLY A 78 -11.03 -0.62 -5.90
N ARG A 79 -11.90 -1.37 -5.24
CA ARG A 79 -11.86 -2.83 -5.15
C ARG A 79 -13.26 -3.36 -5.47
N LYS A 80 -13.33 -4.38 -6.33
CA LYS A 80 -14.58 -5.05 -6.67
C LYS A 80 -14.65 -6.38 -5.91
N ASP A 81 -15.71 -6.54 -5.14
CA ASP A 81 -15.94 -7.71 -4.30
C ASP A 81 -17.15 -8.44 -4.86
N SER A 82 -16.91 -9.61 -5.47
CA SER A 82 -17.97 -10.45 -6.04
C SER A 82 -18.44 -11.50 -5.04
N PHE A 83 -19.74 -11.76 -5.01
CA PHE A 83 -20.37 -12.72 -4.12
C PHE A 83 -21.58 -13.37 -4.80
N ASN A 84 -22.04 -14.51 -4.26
CA ASN A 84 -23.25 -15.18 -4.72
C ASN A 84 -24.39 -14.88 -3.76
N TYR A 85 -25.52 -14.39 -4.26
CA TYR A 85 -26.72 -14.10 -3.47
C TYR A 85 -27.93 -14.78 -4.11
N LYS A 86 -28.58 -15.69 -3.37
CA LYS A 86 -29.77 -16.43 -3.82
C LYS A 86 -29.63 -17.13 -5.19
N GLY A 87 -28.42 -17.59 -5.52
CA GLY A 87 -28.15 -18.27 -6.79
C GLY A 87 -27.74 -17.35 -7.94
N GLU A 88 -27.75 -16.04 -7.73
CA GLU A 88 -27.28 -15.04 -8.69
C GLU A 88 -25.91 -14.50 -8.27
N SER A 89 -25.01 -14.28 -9.23
CA SER A 89 -23.74 -13.61 -8.98
C SER A 89 -23.94 -12.10 -8.93
N ASP A 90 -23.49 -11.47 -7.85
CA ASP A 90 -23.56 -10.02 -7.67
C ASP A 90 -22.21 -9.48 -7.19
N PHE A 91 -22.08 -8.16 -7.10
CA PHE A 91 -20.85 -7.53 -6.61
C PHE A 91 -21.11 -6.16 -6.00
N GLU A 92 -20.15 -5.74 -5.17
CA GLU A 92 -20.03 -4.37 -4.70
C GLU A 92 -18.67 -3.78 -5.08
N ILE A 93 -18.62 -2.46 -5.16
CA ILE A 93 -17.38 -1.72 -5.41
C ILE A 93 -17.12 -0.80 -4.23
N HIS A 94 -16.03 -1.08 -3.53
CA HIS A 94 -15.49 -0.17 -2.52
C HIS A 94 -14.69 0.92 -3.23
N ILE A 95 -14.94 2.17 -2.86
CA ILE A 95 -14.26 3.34 -3.42
C ILE A 95 -13.42 3.96 -2.32
N TYR A 96 -12.15 4.21 -2.62
CA TYR A 96 -11.16 4.75 -1.71
C TYR A 96 -10.57 6.04 -2.24
N LYS A 97 -10.23 6.96 -1.33
CA LYS A 97 -9.39 8.13 -1.60
C LYS A 97 -8.01 7.91 -0.98
N ILE A 98 -6.96 8.14 -1.76
CA ILE A 98 -5.58 8.12 -1.29
C ILE A 98 -5.36 9.37 -0.42
N LYS A 99 -4.87 9.16 0.80
CA LYS A 99 -4.40 10.22 1.71
C LYS A 99 -2.99 9.86 2.19
N GLY A 100 -1.98 10.51 1.61
CA GLY A 100 -0.58 10.13 1.83
C GLY A 100 -0.34 8.67 1.42
N ASN A 101 0.15 7.85 2.35
CA ASN A 101 0.45 6.42 2.10
C ASN A 101 -0.71 5.49 2.49
N SER A 102 -1.93 6.03 2.69
CA SER A 102 -3.09 5.29 3.17
C SER A 102 -4.28 5.40 2.22
N LEU A 103 -5.16 4.40 2.25
CA LEU A 103 -6.47 4.42 1.59
C LEU A 103 -7.57 4.66 2.62
N VAL A 104 -8.39 5.67 2.38
CA VAL A 104 -9.60 5.95 3.17
C VAL A 104 -10.80 5.55 2.34
N GLU A 105 -11.63 4.63 2.84
CA GLU A 105 -12.88 4.28 2.17
C GLU A 105 -13.83 5.48 2.25
N VAL A 106 -14.41 5.84 1.11
CA VAL A 106 -15.34 6.96 0.99
C VAL A 106 -16.76 6.51 0.72
N GLY A 107 -16.94 5.28 0.25
CA GLY A 107 -18.25 4.68 0.07
C GLY A 107 -18.18 3.34 -0.63
N VAL A 108 -19.30 2.63 -0.59
CA VAL A 108 -19.50 1.34 -1.25
C VAL A 108 -20.73 1.47 -2.13
N ILE A 109 -20.64 0.97 -3.37
CA ILE A 109 -21.79 0.90 -4.28
C ILE A 109 -22.11 -0.55 -4.65
N ASP A 110 -23.39 -0.81 -4.92
CA ASP A 110 -23.83 -2.08 -5.48
C ASP A 110 -23.64 -2.13 -7.01
N SER A 111 -23.96 -3.28 -7.60
CA SER A 111 -23.92 -3.47 -9.05
C SER A 111 -24.89 -2.58 -9.83
N ALA A 112 -25.95 -2.08 -9.19
CA ALA A 112 -26.92 -1.15 -9.74
C ALA A 112 -26.54 0.33 -9.54
N VAL A 113 -25.33 0.62 -9.03
CA VAL A 113 -24.81 1.97 -8.76
C VAL A 113 -25.58 2.70 -7.65
N ASN A 114 -26.19 1.97 -6.73
CA ASN A 114 -26.74 2.54 -5.50
C ASN A 114 -25.68 2.56 -4.41
N TRP A 115 -25.67 3.63 -3.61
CA TRP A 115 -24.83 3.71 -2.43
C TRP A 115 -25.35 2.80 -1.33
N ILE A 116 -24.46 1.98 -0.78
CA ILE A 116 -24.80 1.04 0.30
C ILE A 116 -24.31 1.61 1.63
N ASN A 117 -25.17 1.55 2.64
CA ASN A 117 -24.79 1.89 4.02
C ASN A 117 -23.98 0.75 4.64
N LYS A 118 -22.66 0.78 4.43
CA LYS A 118 -21.69 -0.16 4.98
C LYS A 118 -20.50 0.61 5.56
N HIS A 119 -19.78 -0.02 6.48
CA HIS A 119 -18.54 0.52 7.06
C HIS A 119 -18.68 1.93 7.68
N GLY A 120 -19.87 2.29 8.16
CA GLY A 120 -20.16 3.60 8.76
C GLY A 120 -20.53 4.69 7.75
N HIS A 121 -20.64 4.37 6.46
CA HIS A 121 -21.18 5.27 5.45
C HIS A 121 -22.71 5.33 5.57
N THR A 122 -23.27 6.52 5.73
CA THR A 122 -24.72 6.77 5.85
C THR A 122 -25.25 7.72 4.78
N SER A 123 -24.37 8.25 3.93
CA SER A 123 -24.70 9.20 2.87
C SER A 123 -23.78 8.99 1.66
N SER A 124 -24.25 9.44 0.50
CA SER A 124 -23.50 9.39 -0.75
C SER A 124 -22.30 10.36 -0.70
N PRO A 125 -21.07 9.90 -0.95
CA PRO A 125 -19.91 10.78 -0.98
C PRO A 125 -19.91 11.69 -2.22
N GLU A 126 -19.35 12.88 -2.06
CA GLU A 126 -19.05 13.76 -3.18
C GLU A 126 -17.82 13.25 -3.94
N LEU A 127 -18.05 12.76 -5.16
CA LEU A 127 -17.00 12.28 -6.06
C LEU A 127 -16.90 13.15 -7.30
N PRO A 128 -15.68 13.40 -7.84
CA PRO A 128 -15.52 14.04 -9.13
C PRO A 128 -16.26 13.26 -10.24
N ALA A 129 -16.90 13.98 -11.16
CA ALA A 129 -17.67 13.37 -12.25
C ALA A 129 -16.86 12.35 -13.08
N ALA A 130 -15.57 12.61 -13.29
CA ALA A 130 -14.67 11.69 -14.00
C ALA A 130 -14.47 10.35 -13.27
N VAL A 131 -14.41 10.38 -11.94
CA VAL A 131 -14.30 9.18 -11.09
C VAL A 131 -15.60 8.39 -11.19
N MET A 132 -16.74 9.07 -10.98
CA MET A 132 -18.06 8.45 -11.06
C MET A 132 -18.35 7.83 -12.44
N LYS A 133 -17.88 8.46 -13.54
CA LYS A 133 -18.00 7.91 -14.89
C LYS A 133 -17.29 6.55 -15.03
N LYS A 134 -16.10 6.40 -14.47
CA LYS A 134 -15.35 5.13 -14.49
C LYS A 134 -15.99 4.07 -13.60
N VAL A 135 -16.47 4.47 -12.42
CA VAL A 135 -17.22 3.60 -11.50
C VAL A 135 -18.44 3.01 -12.22
N LYS A 136 -19.27 3.86 -12.85
CA LYS A 136 -20.43 3.42 -13.64
C LYS A 136 -20.06 2.46 -14.78
N LYS A 137 -18.92 2.70 -15.44
CA LYS A 137 -18.42 1.80 -16.50
C LYS A 137 -18.06 0.40 -15.97
N LEU A 138 -17.74 0.24 -14.68
CA LEU A 138 -17.51 -1.09 -14.09
C LEU A 138 -18.79 -1.83 -13.75
N CYS A 139 -19.88 -1.09 -13.53
CA CYS A 139 -21.18 -1.65 -13.23
C CYS A 139 -21.93 -2.06 -14.51
N ASN A 140 -21.79 -1.27 -15.57
CA ASN A 140 -22.39 -1.56 -16.87
C ASN A 140 -21.48 -2.50 -17.67
N LYS A 141 -21.87 -3.78 -17.80
CA LYS A 141 -21.27 -4.72 -18.77
C LYS A 141 -21.68 -4.37 -20.19
#